data_AF-A0A968HAQ4-F1
#
_entry.id   AF-A0A968HAQ4-F1
#
_cell.length_a   1.000
_cell.length_b   1.000
_cell.length_c   1.000
_cell.angle_alpha   90.00
_cell.angle_beta   90.00
_cell.angle_gamma   90.00
#
_symmetry.space_group_name_H-M   'P 1'
#
loop_
_entity.id
_entity.type
_entity.pdbx_description
1 polymer ?
#
loop_
_entity_poly.entity_id
_entity_poly.type
_entity_poly.pdbx_seq_one_letter_code
_entity_poly.pdbx_strand_id
1 'polypeptide(L)'
;MSRKPAHDLRPNETRQAIWDWIRKQGGTAFMTTDVDVPLDASSIRDYLSGLHKAGHLEAIRIGVRGEANIYRLINDTGREAPRVRKDGTLVTQGLAREQMWRQMGIFAQKGQPFTVRDLTAVCLLAVESDAKHYCQCLHNAGVLFELKPGKSGQLTIYKMLAKKWTGPKPVQIQRTRRCFDPNTGSIVHLQTVSVEGGE
;
A
#
# COMPACT_ATOMS: atom_id res chain seq x y z
N MET A 1 -4.04 7.81 20.63
CA MET A 1 -4.02 6.36 20.37
C MET A 1 -3.02 6.08 19.25
N SER A 2 -1.92 5.37 19.53
CA SER A 2 -0.94 4.99 18.51
C SER A 2 -1.57 4.03 17.51
N ARG A 3 -1.45 4.32 16.20
CA ARG A 3 -1.96 3.43 15.14
C ARG A 3 -1.21 2.09 15.22
N LYS A 4 -1.96 0.98 15.29
CA LYS A 4 -1.41 -0.38 15.23
C LYS A 4 -0.56 -0.56 13.95
N PRO A 5 0.58 -1.26 14.02
CA PRO A 5 1.34 -1.66 12.84
C PRO A 5 0.50 -2.42 11.82
N ALA A 6 0.82 -2.30 10.53
CA ALA A 6 0.03 -2.90 9.45
C ALA A 6 -0.09 -4.43 9.52
N HIS A 7 0.89 -5.11 10.12
CA HIS A 7 0.89 -6.57 10.29
C HIS A 7 -0.01 -7.04 11.47
N ASP A 8 -0.41 -6.14 12.36
CA ASP A 8 -1.28 -6.42 13.50
C ASP A 8 -2.76 -6.15 13.20
N LEU A 9 -3.07 -5.59 12.02
CA LEU A 9 -4.43 -5.32 11.58
C LEU A 9 -5.03 -6.59 10.97
N ARG A 10 -6.16 -7.04 11.51
CA ARG A 10 -6.92 -8.12 10.88
C ARG A 10 -7.52 -7.62 9.56
N PRO A 11 -7.71 -8.46 8.53
CA PRO A 11 -8.29 -8.03 7.24
C PRO A 11 -9.65 -7.31 7.37
N ASN A 12 -10.46 -7.70 8.37
CA ASN A 12 -11.75 -7.10 8.68
C ASN A 12 -11.68 -5.76 9.45
N GLU A 13 -10.51 -5.38 9.98
CA GLU A 13 -10.27 -4.11 10.69
C GLU A 13 -9.66 -3.06 9.74
N THR A 14 -10.11 -3.02 8.49
CA THR A 14 -9.53 -2.15 7.47
C THR A 14 -10.59 -1.38 6.70
N ARG A 15 -10.17 -0.29 6.04
CA ARG A 15 -11.01 0.44 5.07
C ARG A 15 -11.53 -0.47 3.94
N GLN A 16 -10.80 -1.55 3.65
CA GLN A 16 -11.24 -2.57 2.69
C GLN A 16 -12.52 -3.26 3.15
N ALA A 17 -12.65 -3.58 4.44
CA ALA A 17 -13.86 -4.21 4.98
C ALA A 17 -15.09 -3.32 4.84
N ILE A 18 -14.95 -2.01 5.11
CA ILE A 18 -16.02 -1.04 4.88
C ILE A 18 -16.41 -1.02 3.39
N TRP A 19 -15.43 -0.97 2.49
CA TRP A 19 -15.68 -0.92 1.05
C TRP A 19 -16.37 -2.18 0.52
N ASP A 20 -15.90 -3.36 0.94
CA ASP A 20 -16.52 -4.64 0.59
C ASP A 20 -17.96 -4.72 1.11
N TRP A 21 -18.24 -4.21 2.31
CA TRP A 21 -19.60 -4.11 2.85
C TRP A 21 -20.49 -3.18 2.02
N ILE A 22 -19.99 -1.98 1.65
CA ILE A 22 -20.72 -1.01 0.82
C ILE A 22 -21.07 -1.61 -0.54
N ARG A 23 -20.11 -2.29 -1.18
CA ARG A 23 -20.32 -2.92 -2.50
C ARG A 23 -21.38 -4.02 -2.47
N LYS A 24 -21.49 -4.76 -1.36
CA LYS A 24 -22.55 -5.76 -1.18
C LYS A 24 -23.96 -5.16 -1.17
N GLN A 25 -24.11 -3.87 -0.82
CA GLN A 25 -25.40 -3.19 -0.87
C GLN A 25 -25.87 -2.88 -2.29
N GLY A 26 -25.01 -3.05 -3.31
CA GLY A 26 -25.42 -2.96 -4.72
C GLY A 26 -26.02 -1.62 -5.15
N GLY A 27 -25.74 -0.53 -4.43
CA GLY A 27 -26.34 0.79 -4.68
C GLY A 27 -27.64 1.07 -3.92
N THR A 28 -28.07 0.19 -3.03
CA THR A 28 -29.12 0.50 -2.04
C THR A 28 -28.61 1.54 -1.04
N ALA A 29 -29.49 2.44 -0.62
CA ALA A 29 -29.16 3.44 0.40
C ALA A 29 -29.01 2.77 1.77
N PHE A 30 -28.02 3.21 2.55
CA PHE A 30 -27.73 2.68 3.88
C PHE A 30 -27.36 3.80 4.85
N MET A 31 -27.60 3.58 6.14
CA MET A 31 -27.18 4.49 7.20
C MET A 31 -25.75 4.19 7.64
N THR A 32 -25.04 5.21 8.14
CA THR A 32 -23.72 5.00 8.76
C THR A 32 -23.73 3.93 9.86
N THR A 33 -24.84 3.79 10.59
CA THR A 33 -25.04 2.80 11.66
C THR A 33 -25.25 1.38 11.16
N ASP A 34 -25.61 1.19 9.89
CA ASP A 34 -25.84 -0.13 9.31
C ASP A 34 -24.53 -0.84 8.96
N VAL A 35 -23.41 -0.09 8.89
CA VAL A 35 -22.09 -0.61 8.54
C VAL A 35 -21.57 -1.54 9.63
N ASP A 36 -21.80 -2.84 9.44
CA ASP A 36 -21.38 -3.89 10.36
C ASP A 36 -19.95 -4.37 10.06
N VAL A 37 -18.97 -3.66 10.62
CA VAL A 37 -17.54 -4.01 10.58
C VAL A 37 -16.90 -3.77 11.94
N PRO A 38 -15.85 -4.53 12.33
CA PRO A 38 -15.17 -4.36 13.61
C PRO A 38 -14.21 -3.15 13.60
N LEU A 39 -14.75 -1.96 13.33
CA LEU A 39 -14.06 -0.67 13.40
C LEU A 39 -14.87 0.29 14.26
N ASP A 40 -14.17 1.23 14.89
CA ASP A 40 -14.85 2.25 15.67
C ASP A 40 -15.71 3.15 14.78
N ALA A 41 -16.84 3.61 15.31
CA ALA A 41 -17.80 4.44 14.59
C ALA A 41 -17.18 5.75 14.05
N SER A 42 -16.12 6.27 14.69
CA SER A 42 -15.45 7.49 14.21
C SER A 42 -14.63 7.22 12.94
N SER A 43 -13.91 6.09 12.88
CA SER A 43 -13.18 5.63 11.69
C SER A 43 -14.11 5.34 10.51
N ILE A 44 -15.26 4.70 10.76
CA ILE A 44 -16.29 4.45 9.74
C ILE A 44 -16.79 5.79 9.19
N ARG A 45 -17.23 6.70 10.07
CA ARG A 45 -17.76 8.01 9.68
C ARG A 45 -16.75 8.84 8.89
N ASP A 46 -15.51 8.89 9.34
CA ASP A 46 -14.44 9.64 8.68
C ASP A 46 -14.16 9.09 7.27
N TYR A 47 -14.20 7.77 7.10
CA TYR A 47 -14.00 7.15 5.80
C TYR A 47 -15.19 7.35 4.86
N LEU A 48 -16.44 7.17 5.33
CA LEU A 48 -17.65 7.45 4.54
C LEU A 48 -17.71 8.92 4.11
N SER A 49 -17.33 9.85 4.99
CA SER A 49 -17.25 11.28 4.66
C SER A 49 -16.20 11.54 3.57
N GLY A 50 -15.04 10.89 3.66
CA GLY A 50 -14.01 10.96 2.61
C GLY A 50 -14.50 10.40 1.27
N LEU A 51 -15.16 9.25 1.28
CA LEU A 51 -15.71 8.63 0.05
C LEU A 51 -16.79 9.49 -0.59
N HIS A 52 -17.65 10.13 0.21
CA HIS A 52 -18.65 11.06 -0.28
C HIS A 52 -18.00 12.27 -0.98
N LYS A 53 -17.04 12.93 -0.31
CA LYS A 53 -16.35 14.10 -0.88
C LYS A 53 -15.50 13.76 -2.09
N ALA A 54 -14.99 12.53 -2.18
CA ALA A 54 -14.26 12.02 -3.34
C ALA A 54 -15.18 11.58 -4.49
N GLY A 55 -16.51 11.64 -4.33
CA GLY A 55 -17.48 11.30 -5.37
C GLY A 55 -17.75 9.80 -5.54
N HIS A 56 -17.40 8.97 -4.54
CA HIS A 56 -17.77 7.55 -4.53
C HIS A 56 -19.16 7.29 -3.96
N LEU A 57 -19.57 8.10 -2.99
CA LEU A 57 -20.87 8.02 -2.35
C LEU A 57 -21.67 9.30 -2.57
N GLU A 58 -22.97 9.16 -2.78
CA GLU A 58 -23.94 10.23 -2.68
C GLU A 58 -24.55 10.24 -1.28
N ALA A 59 -24.72 11.43 -0.69
CA ALA A 59 -25.45 11.59 0.55
C ALA A 59 -26.93 11.85 0.22
N ILE A 60 -27.77 10.84 0.43
CA ILE A 60 -29.23 10.97 0.27
C ILE A 60 -29.80 11.86 1.38
N ARG A 61 -29.23 11.73 2.59
CA ARG A 61 -29.55 12.58 3.73
C ARG A 61 -28.32 12.76 4.60
N ILE A 62 -28.00 14.01 4.93
CA ILE A 62 -27.04 14.33 5.99
C ILE A 62 -27.84 14.55 7.26
N GLY A 63 -27.62 13.72 8.27
CA GLY A 63 -28.29 13.83 9.56
C GLY A 63 -27.81 15.07 10.31
N VAL A 64 -28.70 15.66 11.11
CA VAL A 64 -28.33 16.76 12.03
C VAL A 64 -27.90 16.15 13.37
N ARG A 65 -26.94 16.78 14.07
CA ARG A 65 -26.43 16.43 15.42
C ARG A 65 -27.02 15.15 16.05
N GLY A 66 -26.28 14.04 15.96
CA GLY A 66 -26.65 12.76 16.57
C GLY A 66 -27.37 11.80 15.62
N GLU A 67 -27.91 12.30 14.51
CA GLU A 67 -28.51 11.46 13.46
C GLU A 67 -27.46 10.84 12.53
N ALA A 68 -27.76 9.64 12.03
CA ALA A 68 -26.93 8.97 11.04
C ALA A 68 -27.16 9.56 9.64
N ASN A 69 -26.06 9.72 8.90
CA ASN A 69 -26.11 10.03 7.47
C ASN A 69 -26.58 8.81 6.68
N ILE A 70 -27.32 9.06 5.61
CA ILE A 70 -27.76 8.06 4.64
C ILE A 70 -26.96 8.24 3.37
N TYR A 71 -26.23 7.21 2.97
CA TYR A 71 -25.39 7.20 1.79
C TYR A 71 -25.89 6.19 0.76
N ARG A 72 -25.52 6.43 -0.50
CA ARG A 72 -25.70 5.49 -1.60
C ARG A 72 -24.41 5.40 -2.41
N LEU A 73 -24.03 4.18 -2.80
CA LEU A 73 -22.91 3.97 -3.70
C LEU A 73 -23.27 4.43 -5.11
N ILE A 74 -22.50 5.37 -5.67
CA ILE A 74 -22.71 5.90 -7.03
C ILE A 74 -21.56 5.62 -7.98
N ASN A 75 -20.35 5.37 -7.47
CA ASN A 75 -19.18 5.09 -8.28
C ASN A 75 -18.34 3.97 -7.65
N ASP A 76 -18.52 2.75 -8.16
CA ASP A 76 -17.74 1.57 -7.79
C ASP A 76 -16.42 1.53 -8.57
N THR A 77 -15.30 1.71 -7.87
CA THR A 77 -13.93 1.61 -8.44
C THR A 77 -13.39 0.18 -8.46
N GLY A 78 -14.23 -0.81 -8.15
CA GLY A 78 -13.90 -2.22 -8.19
C GLY A 78 -13.48 -2.77 -6.83
N ARG A 79 -12.62 -3.79 -6.84
CA ARG A 79 -12.31 -4.57 -5.65
C ARG A 79 -11.52 -3.79 -4.60
N GLU A 80 -10.55 -2.97 -5.01
CA GLU A 80 -9.69 -2.26 -4.06
C GLU A 80 -10.37 -1.00 -3.53
N ALA A 81 -10.35 -0.82 -2.22
CA ALA A 81 -10.97 0.31 -1.56
C ALA A 81 -10.30 1.65 -1.92
N PRO A 82 -11.07 2.69 -2.29
CA PRO A 82 -10.52 4.01 -2.59
C PRO A 82 -9.69 4.57 -1.45
N ARG A 83 -8.44 4.93 -1.76
CA ARG A 83 -7.53 5.54 -0.77
C ARG A 83 -7.80 7.04 -0.67
N VAL A 84 -8.80 7.41 0.14
CA VAL A 84 -9.20 8.81 0.34
C VAL A 84 -8.91 9.30 1.77
N ARG A 85 -8.62 10.60 1.90
CA ARG A 85 -8.60 11.32 3.18
C ARG A 85 -10.03 11.78 3.54
N LYS A 86 -10.21 12.22 4.79
CA LYS A 86 -11.50 12.74 5.30
C LYS A 86 -12.00 13.98 4.55
N ASP A 87 -11.10 14.74 3.94
CA ASP A 87 -11.42 15.89 3.10
C ASP A 87 -11.80 15.50 1.66
N GLY A 88 -11.75 14.21 1.30
CA GLY A 88 -12.02 13.72 -0.05
C GLY A 88 -10.80 13.70 -0.96
N THR A 89 -9.64 14.22 -0.53
CA THR A 89 -8.42 14.18 -1.33
C THR A 89 -7.87 12.76 -1.43
N LEU A 90 -7.30 12.43 -2.59
CA LEU A 90 -6.65 11.15 -2.80
C LEU A 90 -5.37 11.04 -1.95
N VAL A 91 -5.19 9.87 -1.33
CA VAL A 91 -3.96 9.52 -0.63
C VAL A 91 -2.95 9.06 -1.67
N THR A 92 -2.07 9.97 -2.06
CA THR A 92 -0.97 9.70 -2.99
C THR A 92 0.21 8.98 -2.34
N GLN A 93 0.28 8.97 -1.01
CA GLN A 93 1.35 8.33 -0.26
C GLN A 93 1.37 6.82 -0.53
N GLY A 94 2.48 6.33 -1.08
CA GLY A 94 2.66 4.92 -1.42
C GLY A 94 2.39 4.59 -2.90
N LEU A 95 1.74 5.46 -3.67
CA LEU A 95 1.54 5.24 -5.12
C LEU A 95 2.88 5.12 -5.86
N ALA A 96 3.87 5.95 -5.48
CA ALA A 96 5.23 5.85 -6.02
C ALA A 96 5.84 4.46 -5.77
N ARG A 97 5.66 3.91 -4.55
CA ARG A 97 6.17 2.57 -4.19
C ARG A 97 5.40 1.45 -4.86
N GLU A 98 4.09 1.61 -5.08
CA GLU A 98 3.27 0.68 -5.87
C GLU A 98 3.74 0.63 -7.33
N GLN A 99 4.00 1.78 -7.96
CA GLN A 99 4.56 1.85 -9.32
C GLN A 99 5.93 1.19 -9.39
N MET A 100 6.84 1.57 -8.48
CA MET A 100 8.18 0.98 -8.40
C MET A 100 8.12 -0.53 -8.22
N TRP A 101 7.26 -1.03 -7.32
CA TRP A 101 7.13 -2.45 -7.06
C TRP A 101 6.62 -3.22 -8.27
N ARG A 102 5.57 -2.74 -8.94
CA ARG A 102 5.06 -3.35 -10.18
C ARG A 102 6.13 -3.40 -11.25
N GLN A 103 6.89 -2.32 -11.41
CA GLN A 103 7.98 -2.28 -12.37
C GLN A 103 9.11 -3.26 -12.03
N MET A 104 9.51 -3.35 -10.76
CA MET A 104 10.45 -4.38 -10.30
C MET A 104 9.92 -5.77 -10.64
N GLY A 105 8.62 -6.03 -10.45
CA GLY A 105 7.98 -7.30 -10.82
C GLY A 105 8.13 -7.65 -12.30
N ILE A 106 7.96 -6.68 -13.19
CA ILE A 106 8.20 -6.84 -14.63
C ILE A 106 9.67 -7.18 -14.90
N PHE A 107 10.62 -6.45 -14.28
CA PHE A 107 12.05 -6.75 -14.41
C PHE A 107 12.37 -8.16 -13.91
N ALA A 108 11.78 -8.59 -12.78
CA ALA A 108 12.00 -9.91 -12.20
C ALA A 108 11.52 -11.04 -13.12
N GLN A 109 10.32 -10.89 -13.71
CA GLN A 109 9.77 -11.87 -14.64
C GLN A 109 10.61 -11.98 -15.93
N LYS A 110 11.21 -10.87 -16.37
CA LYS A 110 12.13 -10.84 -17.51
C LYS A 110 13.57 -11.22 -17.14
N GLY A 111 13.87 -11.45 -15.87
CA GLY A 111 15.23 -11.70 -15.37
C GLY A 111 16.19 -10.52 -15.54
N GLN A 112 15.68 -9.31 -15.75
CA GLN A 112 16.44 -8.11 -16.08
C GLN A 112 16.98 -7.41 -14.82
N PRO A 113 18.28 -7.03 -14.80
CA PRO A 113 18.81 -6.14 -13.78
C PRO A 113 18.39 -4.69 -14.06
N PHE A 114 18.43 -3.84 -13.04
CA PHE A 114 18.07 -2.43 -13.14
C PHE A 114 18.85 -1.57 -12.14
N THR A 115 19.00 -0.29 -12.46
CA THR A 115 19.46 0.75 -11.54
C THR A 115 18.27 1.53 -10.98
N VAL A 116 18.51 2.33 -9.93
CA VAL A 116 17.49 3.27 -9.43
C VAL A 116 17.02 4.22 -10.53
N ARG A 117 17.92 4.64 -11.43
CA ARG A 117 17.60 5.56 -12.53
C ARG A 117 16.73 4.90 -13.59
N ASP A 118 16.97 3.64 -13.93
CA ASP A 118 16.10 2.88 -14.84
C ASP A 118 14.69 2.75 -14.27
N LEU A 119 14.58 2.57 -12.95
CA LEU A 119 13.32 2.48 -12.25
C LEU A 119 12.56 3.83 -12.23
N THR A 120 13.23 4.93 -11.87
CA THR A 120 12.58 6.25 -11.81
C THR A 120 12.31 6.84 -13.18
N ALA A 121 13.01 6.40 -14.24
CA ALA A 121 12.71 6.82 -15.61
C ALA A 121 11.31 6.39 -16.08
N VAL A 122 10.75 5.32 -15.51
CA VAL A 122 9.42 4.81 -15.86
C VAL A 122 8.38 5.05 -14.75
N CYS A 123 8.80 5.15 -13.49
CA CYS A 123 7.91 5.43 -12.36
C CYS A 123 7.81 6.93 -12.11
N LEU A 124 6.93 7.63 -12.84
CA LEU A 124 6.83 9.10 -12.83
C LEU A 124 6.52 9.71 -11.46
N LEU A 125 5.92 8.95 -10.53
CA LEU A 125 5.66 9.44 -9.16
C LEU A 125 6.84 9.25 -8.21
N ALA A 126 7.90 8.55 -8.63
CA ALA A 126 9.02 8.21 -7.78
C ALA A 126 10.10 9.31 -7.78
N VAL A 127 10.41 9.81 -6.59
CA VAL A 127 11.59 10.66 -6.38
C VAL A 127 12.82 9.78 -6.19
N GLU A 128 13.92 10.10 -6.86
CA GLU A 128 15.15 9.28 -6.87
C GLU A 128 15.68 8.96 -5.47
N SER A 129 15.61 9.90 -4.53
CA SER A 129 16.03 9.69 -3.14
C SER A 129 15.16 8.66 -2.39
N ASP A 130 13.83 8.70 -2.55
CA ASP A 130 12.93 7.69 -1.97
C ASP A 130 13.09 6.34 -2.69
N ALA A 131 13.28 6.34 -4.02
CA ALA A 131 13.55 5.13 -4.78
C ALA A 131 14.85 4.44 -4.35
N LYS A 132 15.91 5.21 -4.12
CA LYS A 132 17.19 4.73 -3.58
C LYS A 132 17.00 4.14 -2.18
N HIS A 133 16.30 4.86 -1.30
CA HIS A 133 16.02 4.39 0.05
C HIS A 133 15.19 3.08 0.04
N TYR A 134 14.16 3.01 -0.81
CA TYR A 134 13.32 1.84 -0.96
C TYR A 134 14.12 0.63 -1.46
N CYS A 135 14.92 0.80 -2.52
CA CYS A 135 15.81 -0.27 -3.02
C CYS A 135 16.77 -0.78 -1.94
N GLN A 136 17.37 0.12 -1.15
CA GLN A 136 18.26 -0.26 -0.06
C GLN A 136 17.54 -1.09 1.01
N CYS A 137 16.36 -0.67 1.44
CA CYS A 137 15.57 -1.42 2.42
C CYS A 137 15.20 -2.81 1.90
N LEU A 138 14.80 -2.92 0.62
CA LEU A 138 14.48 -4.21 0.00
C LEU A 138 15.70 -5.09 -0.17
N HIS A 139 16.87 -4.51 -0.47
CA HIS A 139 18.13 -5.25 -0.52
C HIS A 139 18.51 -5.80 0.85
N ASN A 140 18.47 -4.96 1.90
CA ASN A 140 18.75 -5.38 3.27
C ASN A 140 17.79 -6.49 3.74
N ALA A 141 16.54 -6.47 3.25
CA ALA A 141 15.54 -7.51 3.50
C ALA A 141 15.68 -8.75 2.60
N GLY A 142 16.72 -8.86 1.77
CA GLY A 142 16.93 -10.01 0.89
C GLY A 142 15.87 -10.18 -0.20
N VAL A 143 15.15 -9.10 -0.56
CA VAL A 143 14.22 -9.08 -1.70
C VAL A 143 14.98 -8.75 -2.98
N LEU A 144 15.85 -7.74 -2.92
CA LEU A 144 16.73 -7.36 -4.01
C LEU A 144 18.15 -7.90 -3.77
N PHE A 145 18.77 -8.33 -4.86
CA PHE A 145 20.16 -8.74 -4.89
C PHE A 145 20.98 -7.64 -5.55
N GLU A 146 22.06 -7.24 -4.89
CA GLU A 146 23.04 -6.35 -5.49
C GLU A 146 23.94 -7.17 -6.42
N LEU A 147 23.92 -6.87 -7.72
CA LEU A 147 24.83 -7.49 -8.68
C LEU A 147 26.15 -6.72 -8.79
N LYS A 148 26.08 -5.40 -8.62
CA LYS A 148 27.25 -4.53 -8.62
C LYS A 148 27.03 -3.37 -7.64
N PRO A 149 27.91 -3.18 -6.65
CA PRO A 149 27.85 -2.05 -5.74
C PRO A 149 28.06 -0.75 -6.52
N GLY A 150 27.29 0.27 -6.14
CA GLY A 150 27.52 1.64 -6.58
C GLY A 150 28.83 2.20 -6.02
N LYS A 151 29.47 3.10 -6.76
CA LYS A 151 30.66 3.86 -6.36
C LYS A 151 30.44 5.33 -6.71
N SER A 152 31.39 6.22 -6.38
CA SER A 152 31.31 7.62 -6.82
C SER A 152 31.08 7.68 -8.34
N GLY A 153 29.96 8.30 -8.77
CA GLY A 153 29.55 8.38 -10.17
C GLY A 153 28.98 7.09 -10.81
N GLN A 154 28.91 5.96 -10.08
CA GLN A 154 28.34 4.70 -10.58
C GLN A 154 27.12 4.27 -9.75
N LEU A 155 26.00 4.02 -10.44
CA LEU A 155 24.78 3.54 -9.80
C LEU A 155 24.89 2.06 -9.43
N THR A 156 24.32 1.69 -8.28
CA THR A 156 24.13 0.30 -7.88
C THR A 156 23.22 -0.42 -8.88
N ILE A 157 23.61 -1.63 -9.27
CA ILE A 157 22.80 -2.51 -10.12
C ILE A 157 22.13 -3.55 -9.24
N TYR A 158 20.80 -3.52 -9.22
CA TYR A 158 19.97 -4.46 -8.49
C TYR A 158 19.35 -5.50 -9.44
N LYS A 159 19.00 -6.66 -8.89
CA LYS A 159 18.17 -7.66 -9.54
C LYS A 159 17.17 -8.23 -8.55
N MET A 160 15.92 -8.37 -8.98
CA MET A 160 14.91 -9.12 -8.24
C MET A 160 14.74 -10.49 -8.89
N LEU A 161 14.75 -11.55 -8.08
CA LEU A 161 14.43 -12.89 -8.58
C LEU A 161 12.92 -13.03 -8.76
N ALA A 162 12.47 -13.77 -9.79
CA ALA A 162 11.05 -14.00 -10.03
C ALA A 162 10.31 -14.54 -8.80
N LYS A 163 10.93 -15.43 -8.01
CA LYS A 163 10.37 -15.97 -6.76
C LYS A 163 10.14 -14.93 -5.64
N LYS A 164 10.75 -13.75 -5.74
CA LYS A 164 10.57 -12.63 -4.78
C LYS A 164 9.42 -11.70 -5.17
N TRP A 165 8.88 -11.84 -6.39
CA TRP A 165 7.63 -11.22 -6.77
C TRP A 165 6.47 -12.01 -6.17
N THR A 166 5.96 -11.54 -5.04
CA THR A 166 4.91 -12.24 -4.26
C THR A 166 3.50 -11.73 -4.53
N GLY A 167 3.35 -10.66 -5.32
CA GLY A 167 2.05 -10.13 -5.71
C GLY A 167 2.04 -8.62 -5.90
N PRO A 168 0.87 -8.03 -6.20
CA PRO A 168 0.74 -6.63 -6.60
C PRO A 168 0.94 -5.62 -5.46
N LYS A 169 0.84 -6.04 -4.18
CA LYS A 169 1.02 -5.14 -3.05
C LYS A 169 2.51 -4.95 -2.77
N PRO A 170 3.02 -3.70 -2.70
CA PRO A 170 4.43 -3.48 -2.41
C PRO A 170 4.79 -3.93 -1.01
N VAL A 171 6.03 -4.42 -0.86
CA VAL A 171 6.64 -4.64 0.45
C VAL A 171 6.68 -3.32 1.21
N GLN A 172 6.13 -3.32 2.42
CA GLN A 172 5.98 -2.14 3.26
C GLN A 172 7.15 -2.00 4.23
N ILE A 173 7.83 -0.86 4.19
CA ILE A 173 8.82 -0.49 5.21
C ILE A 173 8.07 0.06 6.43
N GLN A 174 8.16 -0.66 7.55
CA GLN A 174 7.58 -0.25 8.82
C GLN A 174 8.49 0.75 9.56
N ARG A 175 7.94 1.48 10.54
CA ARG A 175 8.71 2.44 11.36
C ARG A 175 9.90 1.81 12.09
N THR A 176 9.77 0.54 12.45
CA THR A 176 10.82 -0.28 13.07
C THR A 176 11.89 -0.74 12.07
N ARG A 177 11.89 -0.20 10.85
CA ARG A 177 12.77 -0.57 9.72
C ARG A 177 12.68 -2.04 9.29
N ARG A 178 11.62 -2.74 9.70
CA ARG A 178 11.28 -4.07 9.18
C ARG A 178 10.53 -3.94 7.86
N CYS A 179 10.80 -4.85 6.94
CA CYS A 179 10.02 -4.99 5.71
C CYS A 179 8.91 -6.02 5.93
N PHE A 180 7.67 -5.67 5.60
CA PHE A 180 6.51 -6.55 5.68
C PHE A 180 5.96 -6.76 4.28
N ASP A 181 5.72 -8.00 3.89
CA ASP A 181 5.09 -8.33 2.61
C ASP A 181 3.58 -8.57 2.80
N PRO A 182 2.72 -7.65 2.32
CA PRO A 182 1.27 -7.79 2.49
C PRO A 182 0.64 -8.89 1.64
N ASN A 183 1.36 -9.44 0.65
CA ASN A 183 0.83 -10.54 -0.17
C ASN A 183 0.98 -11.88 0.55
N THR A 184 2.10 -12.09 1.26
CA THR A 184 2.39 -13.31 2.03
C THR A 184 2.01 -13.19 3.51
N GLY A 185 1.71 -11.98 4.00
CA GLY A 185 1.41 -11.73 5.41
C GLY A 185 2.60 -11.90 6.34
N SER A 186 3.83 -11.90 5.79
CA SER A 186 5.05 -12.25 6.54
C SER A 186 6.01 -11.06 6.64
N ILE A 187 6.78 -11.00 7.73
CA ILE A 187 7.93 -10.10 7.84
C ILE A 187 9.05 -10.67 6.96
N VAL A 188 9.57 -9.85 6.06
CA VAL A 188 10.73 -10.22 5.25
C VAL A 188 11.98 -10.06 6.13
N HIS A 189 12.57 -11.19 6.53
CA HIS A 189 13.75 -11.20 7.39
C HIS A 189 15.01 -10.75 6.66
N LEU A 190 15.90 -10.10 7.41
CA LEU A 190 17.22 -9.69 6.95
C LEU A 190 17.99 -10.92 6.45
N GLN A 191 18.74 -10.77 5.34
CA GLN A 191 19.81 -11.71 5.08
C GLN A 191 20.85 -11.52 6.18
N THR A 192 21.02 -12.52 7.04
CA THR A 192 22.24 -12.66 7.83
C THR A 192 23.36 -12.83 6.83
N VAL A 193 24.20 -11.80 6.67
CA VAL A 193 25.43 -11.95 5.91
C VAL A 193 26.31 -12.86 6.76
N SER A 194 26.38 -14.15 6.43
CA SER A 194 27.38 -15.04 6.99
C SER A 194 28.73 -14.49 6.53
N VAL A 195 29.45 -13.85 7.44
CA VAL A 195 30.86 -13.53 7.24
C VAL A 195 31.59 -14.84 7.47
N GLU A 196 31.66 -15.69 6.43
CA GLU A 196 32.66 -16.76 6.40
C GLU A 196 34.01 -16.07 6.21
N GLY A 197 34.64 -15.77 7.35
CA GLY A 197 36.03 -15.35 7.41
C GLY A 197 36.90 -16.43 6.82
N GLY A 198 37.75 -16.02 5.88
CA GLY A 198 38.72 -16.89 5.24
C GLY A 198 39.74 -17.46 6.23
N GLU A 199 40.17 -18.67 5.92
CA GLU A 199 41.56 -19.10 6.08
C GLU A 199 42.26 -19.03 4.71
#